data_AF-F4LX17-F1
#
_entry.id   AF-F4LX17-F1
#
_cell.length_a   1.000
_cell.length_b   1.000
_cell.length_c   1.000
_cell.angle_alpha   90.00
_cell.angle_beta   90.00
_cell.angle_gamma   90.00
#
_symmetry.space_group_name_H-M   'P 1'
#
loop_
_entity.id
_entity.type
_entity.pdbx_description
1 polymer ?
#
loop_
_entity_poly.entity_id
_entity_poly.type
_entity_poly.pdbx_seq_one_letter_code
_entity_poly.pdbx_strand_id
1 'polypeptide(L)'
;MSTAMGNYFLTFGSCLFTAVGALEDKNPVIIGFEWYENGKYKSHFVVIKGVYGDGRSLEDFTIIDALNGRERSLSYYSGKSIQRVIVYNKEVT
;
A
#
# COMPACT_ATOMS: atom_id res chain seq x y z
N MET A 1 9.61 11.41 -16.94
CA MET A 1 10.33 10.40 -16.12
C MET A 1 9.63 10.39 -14.76
N SER A 2 9.10 9.27 -14.27
CA SER A 2 8.51 9.24 -12.91
C SER A 2 9.61 8.91 -11.90
N THR A 3 9.75 9.73 -10.87
CA THR A 3 10.75 9.54 -9.81
C THR A 3 10.03 8.95 -8.59
N ALA A 4 10.39 7.74 -8.17
CA ALA A 4 9.90 7.18 -6.92
C ALA A 4 10.56 7.95 -5.76
N MET A 5 9.77 8.71 -4.99
CA MET A 5 10.27 9.42 -3.82
C MET A 5 10.06 8.57 -2.57
N GLY A 6 11.17 7.99 -2.09
CA GLY A 6 11.28 7.43 -0.75
C GLY A 6 10.85 5.96 -0.61
N ASN A 7 11.77 5.13 -0.12
CA ASN A 7 11.43 3.86 0.55
C ASN A 7 11.38 4.15 2.04
N TYR A 8 10.19 4.19 2.64
CA TYR A 8 10.06 4.43 4.07
C TYR A 8 9.92 3.10 4.82
N PHE A 9 10.87 2.81 5.73
CA PHE A 9 10.70 1.77 6.75
C PHE A 9 9.90 2.38 7.90
N LEU A 10 8.60 2.10 7.93
CA LEU A 10 7.66 2.76 8.85
C LEU A 10 6.99 1.72 9.74
N THR A 11 6.68 2.13 10.97
CA THR A 11 5.77 1.35 11.82
C THR A 11 4.40 1.31 11.17
N PHE A 12 3.63 0.23 11.40
CA PHE A 12 2.36 -0.02 10.71
C PHE A 12 1.42 1.19 10.64
N GLY A 13 1.32 1.99 11.72
CA GLY A 13 0.52 3.21 11.73
C GLY A 13 1.07 4.31 10.82
N SER A 14 2.38 4.52 10.77
CA SER A 14 2.98 5.57 9.93
C SER A 14 2.90 5.26 8.44
N CYS A 15 2.90 3.97 8.04
CA CYS A 15 2.64 3.56 6.66
C CYS A 15 1.29 4.04 6.13
N LEU A 16 0.23 3.91 6.95
CA LEU A 16 -1.13 4.25 6.54
C LEU A 16 -1.32 5.77 6.41
N PHE A 17 -0.76 6.55 7.34
CA PHE A 17 -0.78 8.01 7.24
C PHE A 17 -0.08 8.53 5.98
N THR A 18 1.07 7.96 5.61
CA THR A 18 1.75 8.30 4.35
C THR A 18 0.88 7.98 3.13
N ALA A 19 0.19 6.83 3.15
CA ALA A 19 -0.70 6.45 2.05
C ALA A 19 -1.89 7.42 1.91
N VAL A 20 -2.50 7.85 3.02
CA VAL A 20 -3.61 8.82 3.00
C VAL A 20 -3.15 10.14 2.38
N GLY A 21 -2.09 10.75 2.90
CA GLY A 21 -1.61 12.04 2.38
C GLY A 21 -1.22 11.97 0.90
N ALA A 22 -0.56 10.89 0.48
CA ALA A 22 -0.24 10.68 -0.93
C ALA A 22 -1.49 10.60 -1.81
N LEU A 23 -2.54 9.91 -1.37
CA LEU A 23 -3.80 9.80 -2.12
C LEU A 23 -4.56 11.13 -2.18
N GLU A 24 -4.52 11.94 -1.11
CA GLU A 24 -5.05 13.31 -1.10
C GLU A 24 -4.34 14.20 -2.15
N ASP A 25 -3.03 14.02 -2.29
CA ASP A 25 -2.20 14.67 -3.32
C ASP A 25 -2.37 14.04 -4.72
N LYS A 26 -3.29 13.08 -4.89
CA LYS A 26 -3.55 12.33 -6.13
C LYS A 26 -2.35 11.52 -6.63
N ASN A 27 -1.43 11.19 -5.74
CA ASN A 27 -0.29 10.33 -6.04
C ASN A 27 -0.69 8.86 -5.87
N PRO A 28 -0.43 8.00 -6.87
CA PRO A 28 -0.66 6.56 -6.72
C PRO A 28 0.20 5.96 -5.62
N VAL A 29 -0.38 5.05 -4.83
CA VAL A 29 0.30 4.37 -3.73
C VAL A 29 0.33 2.87 -3.96
N ILE A 30 1.49 2.26 -3.74
CA ILE A 30 1.69 0.80 -3.73
C ILE A 30 2.13 0.39 -2.33
N ILE A 31 1.55 -0.70 -1.81
CA ILE A 31 1.97 -1.32 -0.55
C ILE A 31 2.62 -2.67 -0.85
N GLY A 32 3.79 -2.88 -0.25
CA GLY A 32 4.53 -4.15 -0.28
C GLY A 32 4.40 -4.89 1.04
N PHE A 33 4.03 -6.17 0.94
CA PHE A 33 3.93 -7.12 2.04
C PHE A 33 5.03 -8.16 1.98
N GLU A 34 5.48 -8.61 3.15
CA GLU A 34 6.25 -9.84 3.29
C GLU A 34 5.69 -10.70 4.42
N TRP A 35 5.67 -12.02 4.20
CA TRP A 35 5.28 -12.99 5.22
C TRP A 35 5.99 -14.33 5.00
N TYR A 36 6.02 -15.17 6.04
CA TYR A 36 6.56 -16.51 5.96
C TYR A 36 5.42 -17.53 5.86
N GLU A 37 5.47 -18.39 4.84
CA GLU A 37 4.43 -19.38 4.58
C GLU A 37 5.07 -20.64 3.99
N ASN A 38 4.70 -21.81 4.51
CA ASN A 38 5.17 -23.12 4.01
C ASN A 38 6.70 -23.22 3.91
N GLY A 39 7.41 -22.72 4.91
CA GLY A 39 8.88 -22.79 4.97
C GLY A 39 9.61 -21.77 4.08
N LYS A 40 8.90 -20.83 3.45
CA LYS A 40 9.48 -19.85 2.52
C LYS A 40 9.00 -18.44 2.80
N TYR A 41 9.88 -17.47 2.61
CA TYR A 41 9.49 -16.06 2.55
C TYR A 41 8.71 -15.79 1.26
N LYS A 42 7.61 -15.06 1.41
CA LYS A 42 6.73 -14.59 0.34
C LYS A 42 6.71 -13.07 0.38
N SER A 43 6.68 -12.47 -0.80
CA SER A 43 6.44 -11.04 -0.97
C SER A 43 5.27 -10.83 -1.93
N HIS A 44 4.52 -9.75 -1.72
CA HIS A 44 3.42 -9.37 -2.61
C HIS A 44 3.21 -7.86 -2.61
N PHE A 45 2.74 -7.34 -3.73
CA PHE A 45 2.46 -5.91 -3.90
C PHE A 45 1.01 -5.69 -4.31
N VAL A 46 0.43 -4.62 -3.78
CA VAL A 46 -0.94 -4.19 -4.11
C VAL A 46 -0.95 -2.70 -4.36
N VAL A 47 -1.88 -2.25 -5.21
CA VAL A 47 -2.08 -0.82 -5.46
C VAL A 47 -3.23 -0.34 -4.59
N ILE A 48 -3.06 0.77 -3.88
CA ILE A 48 -4.18 1.42 -3.19
C ILE A 48 -5.03 2.15 -4.22
N LYS A 49 -6.31 1.78 -4.29
CA LYS A 49 -7.30 2.43 -5.15
C LYS A 49 -7.93 3.64 -4.46
N GLY A 50 -8.12 3.57 -3.15
CA GLY A 50 -8.70 4.66 -2.37
C GLY A 50 -8.88 4.33 -0.89
N VAL A 51 -9.38 5.31 -0.15
CA VAL A 51 -9.67 5.23 1.28
C VAL A 51 -11.16 5.50 1.50
N TYR A 52 -11.85 4.57 2.14
CA TYR A 52 -13.22 4.67 2.62
C TYR A 52 -13.19 4.73 4.15
N GLY A 53 -13.24 5.92 4.73
CA GLY A 53 -13.15 6.12 6.18
C GLY A 53 -12.13 7.19 6.55
N ASP A 54 -11.56 7.09 7.75
CA ASP A 54 -10.56 8.04 8.25
C ASP A 54 -9.10 7.59 7.99
N GLY A 55 -8.92 6.43 7.34
CA GLY A 55 -7.62 5.92 6.91
C GLY A 55 -6.73 5.43 8.06
N ARG A 56 -7.30 5.11 9.22
CA ARG A 56 -6.55 4.69 10.41
C ARG A 56 -6.42 3.18 10.56
N SER A 57 -7.23 2.42 9.85
CA SER A 57 -7.25 0.96 9.86
C SER A 57 -7.05 0.38 8.46
N LEU A 58 -6.65 -0.89 8.35
CA LEU A 58 -6.56 -1.55 7.03
C LEU A 58 -7.92 -1.68 6.33
N GLU A 59 -9.00 -1.75 7.09
CA GLU A 59 -10.35 -1.91 6.53
C GLU A 59 -10.75 -0.70 5.70
N ASP A 60 -10.24 0.49 6.07
CA ASP A 60 -10.50 1.75 5.38
C ASP A 60 -9.88 1.78 3.98
N PHE A 61 -8.93 0.91 3.63
CA PHE A 61 -8.23 0.97 2.34
C PHE A 61 -8.81 -0.04 1.36
N THR A 62 -9.20 0.44 0.18
CA THR A 62 -9.50 -0.43 -0.97
C THR A 62 -8.28 -0.56 -1.86
N ILE A 63 -8.00 -1.78 -2.28
CA ILE A 63 -6.87 -2.12 -3.14
C ILE A 63 -7.28 -2.81 -4.42
N ILE A 64 -6.39 -2.74 -5.41
CA ILE A 64 -6.35 -3.64 -6.56
C ILE A 64 -5.20 -4.63 -6.32
N ASP A 65 -5.54 -5.92 -6.28
CA ASP A 65 -4.57 -6.99 -6.12
C ASP A 65 -3.84 -7.27 -7.44
N ALA A 66 -2.52 -7.10 -7.45
CA ALA A 66 -1.71 -7.26 -8.65
C ALA A 66 -1.72 -8.69 -9.22
N LEU A 67 -2.07 -9.72 -8.42
CA LEU A 67 -2.11 -11.10 -8.90
C LEU A 67 -3.28 -11.40 -9.84
N ASN A 68 -4.42 -10.74 -9.63
CA ASN A 68 -5.67 -11.09 -10.32
C ASN A 68 -6.51 -9.88 -10.74
N GLY A 69 -6.04 -8.66 -10.48
CA GLY A 69 -6.74 -7.41 -10.79
C GLY A 69 -8.01 -7.19 -9.98
N ARG A 70 -8.29 -8.02 -8.96
CA ARG A 70 -9.53 -7.90 -8.18
C ARG A 70 -9.41 -6.82 -7.13
N GLU A 71 -10.51 -6.10 -6.97
CA GLU A 71 -10.68 -5.15 -5.89
C GLU A 71 -11.05 -5.85 -4.59
N ARG A 72 -10.46 -5.41 -3.48
CA ARG A 72 -10.75 -5.90 -2.13
C ARG A 72 -10.28 -4.90 -1.08
N SER A 73 -10.69 -5.10 0.17
CA SER A 73 -10.11 -4.35 1.29
C SER A 73 -8.67 -4.80 1.57
N LEU A 74 -7.82 -3.88 2.02
CA LEU A 74 -6.45 -4.15 2.44
C LEU A 74 -6.39 -5.12 3.62
N SER A 75 -7.46 -5.19 4.42
CA SER A 75 -7.60 -6.15 5.53
C SER A 75 -7.52 -7.62 5.09
N TYR A 76 -7.69 -7.93 3.80
CA TYR A 76 -7.40 -9.26 3.24
C TYR A 76 -5.95 -9.71 3.50
N TYR A 77 -5.03 -8.74 3.56
CA TYR A 77 -3.62 -8.97 3.88
C TYR A 77 -3.31 -8.75 5.38
N SER A 78 -4.32 -8.70 6.25
CA SER A 78 -4.13 -8.65 7.71
C SER A 78 -3.25 -9.81 8.20
N GLY A 79 -2.47 -9.54 9.25
CA GLY A 79 -1.47 -10.47 9.78
C GLY A 79 -0.18 -10.59 8.96
N LYS A 80 -0.10 -9.98 7.77
CA LYS A 80 1.14 -9.91 6.97
C LYS A 80 1.87 -8.61 7.27
N SER A 81 3.20 -8.65 7.26
CA SER A 81 4.00 -7.48 7.59
C SER A 81 4.04 -6.53 6.41
N ILE A 82 3.64 -5.27 6.63
CA ILE A 82 3.88 -4.18 5.66
C ILE A 82 5.37 -3.85 5.73
N GLN A 83 6.08 -4.03 4.62
CA GLN A 83 7.51 -3.73 4.54
C GLN A 83 7.80 -2.45 3.77
N ARG A 84 6.91 -2.05 2.86
CA ARG A 84 7.12 -0.89 1.99
C ARG A 84 5.82 -0.17 1.70
N VAL A 85 5.91 1.16 1.66
CA VAL A 85 4.92 2.05 1.05
C VAL A 85 5.66 2.84 -0.02
N ILE A 86 5.18 2.77 -1.26
CA ILE A 86 5.78 3.43 -2.42
C ILE A 86 4.77 4.45 -2.92
N VAL A 87 5.16 5.72 -2.93
CA VAL A 87 4.36 6.83 -3.46
C VAL A 87 4.94 7.23 -4.81
N TYR A 88 4.14 7.10 -5.87
CA TYR A 88 4.52 7.58 -7.19
C TYR A 88 4.10 9.03 -7.33
N ASN A 89 5.08 9.93 -7.44
CA ASN A 89 4.78 11.30 -7.80
C ASN A 89 4.59 11.38 -9.33
N LYS A 90 3.37 11.63 -9.78
CA LYS A 90 3.12 11.92 -11.20
C LYS A 90 3.36 13.41 -11.38
N GLU A 91 4.59 13.79 -11.73
CA GLU A 91 4.82 15.14 -12.25
C GLU A 91 3.86 15.33 -13.44
N VAL A 92 2.92 16.28 -13.28
CA VAL A 92 1.99 16.67 -14.33
C VAL A 92 2.80 17.51 -15.32
N THR A 93 3.40 16.85 -16.31
CA THR A 93 3.88 17.51 -17.55
C THR A 93 2.71 17.87 -18.43
#